data_AF-A0A8H2VJM5-F1
#
_entry.id   AF-A0A8H2VJM5-F1
#
_cell.length_a   1.000
_cell.length_b   1.000
_cell.length_c   1.000
_cell.angle_alpha   90.00
_cell.angle_beta   90.00
_cell.angle_gamma   90.00
#
_symmetry.space_group_name_H-M   'P 1'
#
loop_
_entity.id
_entity.type
_entity.pdbx_description
1 polymer ?
#
loop_
_entity_poly.entity_id
_entity_poly.type
_entity_poly.pdbx_seq_one_letter_code
_entity_poly.pdbx_strand_id
1 'polypeptide(L)'
;MEDTIDDYVRSLETQLENKVVFLKQSRDSLKKLRQEYKDEEAQDINPDIWKAFMKKPVMYVEKSDPIGLSLADVDVYLRNESSLDWIEMMTGKEMNYCTTLKESINNQRNMNKDLSTLIGLLEQDDLETEEVEEIPVASNLLDQNQKLWDSLQLFTKEVLCKNENNRIEIYNLLKRLVKFDPLLTVSDFRISHESERLYRLLSKANLVDVIHIDNNTNSQVRLINFNDNDLS
;
A
#
# COMPACT_ATOMS: atom_id res chain seq x y z
N MET A 1 -31.91 -39.12 -44.84
CA MET A 1 -31.06 -38.00 -44.39
C MET A 1 -29.86 -38.53 -43.60
N GLU A 2 -30.03 -39.56 -42.78
CA GLU A 2 -28.91 -40.31 -42.18
C GLU A 2 -27.97 -40.90 -43.24
N ASP A 3 -28.51 -41.59 -44.25
CA ASP A 3 -27.70 -42.20 -45.33
C ASP A 3 -26.74 -41.22 -46.04
N THR A 4 -27.17 -39.97 -46.23
CA THR A 4 -26.37 -38.93 -46.92
C THR A 4 -25.27 -38.34 -46.03
N ILE A 5 -25.46 -38.32 -44.71
CA ILE A 5 -24.45 -37.85 -43.76
C ILE A 5 -23.40 -38.95 -43.59
N ASP A 6 -23.83 -40.21 -43.48
CA ASP A 6 -22.93 -41.35 -43.37
C ASP A 6 -22.02 -41.50 -44.60
N ASP A 7 -22.55 -41.29 -45.81
CA ASP A 7 -21.76 -41.30 -47.04
C ASP A 7 -20.75 -40.13 -47.08
N TYR A 8 -21.12 -38.95 -46.54
CA TYR A 8 -20.21 -37.81 -46.41
C TYR A 8 -19.09 -38.08 -45.40
N VAL A 9 -19.41 -38.70 -44.25
CA VAL A 9 -18.43 -39.10 -43.23
C VAL A 9 -17.45 -40.13 -43.81
N ARG A 10 -17.93 -41.15 -44.52
CA ARG A 10 -17.05 -42.12 -45.19
C ARG A 10 -16.15 -41.46 -46.23
N SER A 11 -16.67 -40.47 -46.97
CA SER A 11 -15.87 -39.68 -47.92
C SER A 11 -14.78 -38.86 -47.21
N LEU A 12 -15.10 -38.26 -46.05
CA LEU A 12 -14.13 -37.54 -45.22
C LEU A 12 -13.02 -38.47 -44.71
N GLU A 13 -13.37 -39.63 -44.18
CA GLU A 13 -12.42 -40.64 -43.69
C GLU A 13 -11.49 -41.11 -44.80
N THR A 14 -12.05 -41.44 -45.97
CA THR A 14 -11.27 -41.88 -47.15
C THR A 14 -10.28 -40.79 -47.59
N GLN A 15 -10.72 -39.53 -47.67
CA GLN A 15 -9.85 -38.42 -48.07
C GLN A 15 -8.80 -38.11 -47.00
N LEU A 16 -9.12 -38.27 -45.72
CA LEU A 16 -8.18 -38.13 -44.62
C LEU A 16 -7.09 -39.21 -44.69
N GLU A 17 -7.46 -40.47 -44.90
CA GLU A 17 -6.52 -41.58 -45.07
C GLU A 17 -5.60 -41.33 -46.28
N ASN A 18 -6.15 -40.90 -47.42
CA ASN A 18 -5.36 -40.54 -48.60
C ASN A 18 -4.32 -39.45 -48.30
N LYS A 19 -4.71 -38.39 -47.58
CA LYS A 19 -3.80 -37.31 -47.17
C LYS A 19 -2.73 -37.80 -46.19
N VAL A 20 -3.09 -38.67 -45.24
CA VAL A 20 -2.14 -39.28 -44.29
C VAL A 20 -1.12 -40.16 -45.03
N VAL A 21 -1.56 -40.96 -46.00
CA VAL A 21 -0.68 -41.78 -46.85
C VAL A 21 0.23 -40.90 -47.70
N PHE A 22 -0.30 -39.86 -48.36
CA PHE A 22 0.49 -38.91 -49.14
C PHE A 22 1.56 -38.22 -48.30
N LEU A 23 1.20 -37.80 -47.08
CA LEU A 23 2.11 -37.16 -46.14
C LEU A 23 3.19 -38.14 -45.64
N LYS A 24 2.83 -39.41 -45.40
CA LYS A 24 3.79 -40.45 -45.06
C LYS A 24 4.78 -40.71 -46.21
N GLN A 25 4.29 -40.87 -47.44
CA GLN A 25 5.12 -41.05 -48.64
C GLN A 25 6.05 -39.84 -48.88
N SER A 26 5.54 -38.63 -48.66
CA SER A 26 6.33 -37.40 -48.76
C SER A 26 7.45 -37.36 -47.71
N ARG A 27 7.14 -37.69 -46.44
CA ARG A 27 8.13 -37.78 -45.37
C ARG A 27 9.16 -38.87 -45.61
N ASP A 28 8.74 -40.03 -46.09
CA ASP A 28 9.65 -41.15 -46.36
C ASP A 28 10.57 -40.85 -47.56
N SER A 29 10.05 -40.18 -48.59
CA SER A 29 10.87 -39.67 -49.71
C SER A 29 11.90 -38.65 -49.23
N LEU A 30 11.50 -37.70 -48.37
CA LEU A 30 12.44 -36.74 -47.76
C LEU A 30 13.51 -37.42 -46.91
N LYS A 31 13.15 -38.46 -46.13
CA LYS A 31 14.12 -39.24 -45.35
C LYS A 31 15.12 -39.97 -46.24
N LYS A 32 14.66 -40.59 -47.35
CA LYS A 32 15.54 -41.26 -48.31
C LYS A 32 16.52 -40.29 -48.95
N LEU A 33 16.03 -39.14 -49.42
CA LEU A 33 16.88 -38.06 -49.94
C LEU A 33 17.91 -37.64 -48.88
N ARG A 34 17.51 -37.41 -47.64
CA ARG A 34 18.45 -37.06 -46.57
C ARG A 34 19.50 -38.14 -46.29
N GLN A 35 19.17 -39.42 -46.47
CA GLN A 35 20.13 -40.52 -46.30
C GLN A 35 21.10 -40.65 -47.48
N GLU A 36 20.62 -40.37 -48.71
CA GLU A 36 21.43 -40.37 -49.93
C GLU A 36 22.41 -39.19 -49.95
N TYR A 37 21.94 -38.01 -49.56
CA TYR A 37 22.73 -36.81 -49.34
C TYR A 37 23.23 -36.78 -47.88
N LYS A 38 24.13 -37.71 -47.51
CA LYS A 38 24.72 -37.85 -46.16
C LYS A 38 24.99 -36.49 -45.49
N ASP A 39 24.10 -36.05 -44.58
CA ASP A 39 24.17 -34.82 -43.75
C ASP A 39 25.32 -33.86 -44.14
N GLU A 40 25.35 -33.39 -45.39
CA GLU A 40 26.22 -32.29 -45.77
C GLU A 40 25.64 -31.07 -45.07
N GLU A 41 26.49 -30.29 -44.40
CA GLU A 41 26.13 -29.09 -43.64
C GLU A 41 25.06 -28.29 -44.38
N ALA A 42 24.09 -27.75 -43.63
CA ALA A 42 22.92 -27.06 -44.15
C ALA A 42 23.27 -26.19 -45.36
N GLN A 43 22.97 -26.68 -46.56
CA GLN A 43 23.24 -25.95 -47.80
C GLN A 43 22.36 -24.72 -47.82
N ASP A 44 22.97 -23.54 -48.01
CA ASP A 44 22.24 -22.29 -48.16
C ASP A 44 21.18 -22.43 -49.26
N ILE A 45 19.95 -22.01 -48.94
CA ILE A 45 18.83 -22.10 -49.87
C ILE A 45 19.13 -21.17 -51.05
N ASN A 46 19.32 -21.75 -52.24
CA ASN A 46 19.51 -20.97 -53.45
C ASN A 46 18.26 -20.09 -53.70
N PRO A 47 18.40 -18.74 -53.72
CA PRO A 47 17.28 -17.82 -53.80
C PRO A 47 16.50 -17.93 -55.11
N ASP A 48 17.14 -18.35 -56.21
CA ASP A 48 16.48 -18.51 -57.50
C ASP A 48 15.63 -19.79 -57.55
N ILE A 49 16.09 -20.85 -56.87
CA ILE A 49 15.31 -22.09 -56.68
C ILE A 49 14.09 -21.82 -55.81
N TRP A 50 14.25 -21.06 -54.71
CA TRP A 50 13.14 -20.68 -53.85
C TRP A 50 12.08 -19.84 -54.58
N LYS A 51 12.51 -18.84 -55.36
CA LYS A 51 11.61 -18.06 -56.21
C LYS A 51 10.88 -18.90 -57.24
N ALA A 52 11.52 -19.94 -57.79
CA ALA A 52 10.87 -20.85 -58.72
C ALA A 52 9.86 -21.78 -58.02
N PHE A 53 10.16 -22.25 -56.81
CA PHE A 53 9.28 -23.07 -55.99
C PHE A 53 7.98 -22.33 -55.63
N MET A 54 8.08 -21.08 -55.17
CA MET A 54 6.92 -20.26 -54.77
C MET A 54 5.95 -19.95 -55.93
N LYS A 55 6.35 -20.13 -57.18
CA LYS A 55 5.48 -19.90 -58.35
C LYS A 55 4.49 -21.03 -58.62
N LYS A 56 4.69 -22.22 -58.02
CA LYS A 56 3.87 -23.40 -58.33
C LYS A 56 3.24 -23.96 -57.06
N PRO A 57 1.91 -24.13 -57.01
CA PRO A 57 1.28 -24.86 -55.92
C PRO A 57 1.68 -26.34 -56.00
N VAL A 58 1.94 -26.93 -54.84
CA VAL A 58 2.52 -28.28 -54.70
C VAL A 58 1.44 -29.36 -54.57
N MET A 59 0.24 -28.98 -54.11
CA MET A 59 -0.88 -29.89 -53.93
C MET A 59 -2.13 -29.30 -54.59
N TYR A 60 -2.72 -30.09 -55.48
CA TYR A 60 -4.02 -29.79 -56.07
C TYR A 60 -5.08 -30.63 -55.39
N VAL A 61 -6.23 -30.01 -55.17
CA VAL A 61 -7.38 -30.61 -54.49
C VAL A 61 -8.20 -31.39 -55.52
N GLU A 62 -8.61 -32.60 -55.18
CA GLU A 62 -9.50 -33.40 -56.03
C GLU A 62 -10.95 -32.89 -55.95
N LYS A 63 -11.76 -33.17 -56.98
CA LYS A 63 -13.17 -32.71 -56.99
C LYS A 63 -14.02 -33.29 -55.85
N SER A 64 -13.65 -34.46 -55.34
CA SER A 64 -14.32 -35.15 -54.24
C SER A 64 -13.76 -34.78 -52.86
N ASP A 65 -12.73 -33.93 -52.80
CA ASP A 65 -12.10 -33.56 -51.54
C ASP A 65 -12.95 -32.50 -50.80
N PRO A 66 -13.49 -32.81 -49.62
CA PRO A 66 -14.37 -31.90 -48.88
C PRO A 66 -13.63 -30.77 -48.15
N ILE A 67 -12.31 -30.60 -48.36
CA ILE A 67 -11.46 -29.65 -47.64
C ILE A 67 -12.02 -28.22 -47.57
N GLY A 68 -12.72 -27.76 -48.60
CA GLY A 68 -13.33 -26.42 -48.62
C GLY A 68 -14.43 -26.26 -47.58
N LEU A 69 -15.31 -27.26 -47.45
CA LEU A 69 -16.37 -27.25 -46.45
C LEU A 69 -15.77 -27.47 -45.05
N SER A 70 -14.85 -28.43 -44.90
CA SER A 70 -14.20 -28.72 -43.62
C SER A 70 -13.44 -27.51 -43.06
N LEU A 71 -12.71 -26.77 -43.90
CA LEU A 71 -11.97 -25.59 -43.46
C LEU A 71 -12.92 -24.44 -43.09
N ALA A 72 -13.96 -24.21 -43.90
CA ALA A 72 -14.93 -23.15 -43.63
C ALA A 72 -15.72 -23.40 -42.34
N ASP A 73 -16.15 -24.65 -42.12
CA ASP A 73 -16.91 -25.02 -40.93
C ASP A 73 -16.08 -24.89 -39.66
N VAL A 74 -14.85 -25.42 -39.66
CA VAL A 74 -13.92 -25.30 -38.51
C VAL A 74 -13.53 -23.85 -38.26
N ASP A 75 -13.23 -23.05 -39.30
CA ASP A 75 -12.89 -21.63 -39.15
C ASP A 75 -14.05 -20.84 -38.53
N VAL A 76 -15.27 -21.04 -39.03
CA VAL A 76 -16.47 -20.36 -38.49
C VAL A 76 -16.77 -20.81 -37.08
N TYR A 77 -16.70 -22.11 -36.79
CA TYR A 77 -16.92 -22.66 -35.46
C TYR A 77 -15.93 -22.07 -34.46
N LEU A 78 -14.62 -22.17 -34.74
CA LEU A 78 -13.57 -21.65 -33.87
C LEU A 78 -13.65 -20.14 -33.70
N ARG A 79 -13.93 -19.40 -34.77
CA ARG A 79 -14.09 -17.95 -34.68
C ARG A 79 -15.29 -17.58 -33.80
N ASN A 80 -16.39 -18.31 -33.90
CA ASN A 80 -17.57 -18.06 -33.08
C ASN A 80 -17.31 -18.37 -31.61
N GLU A 81 -16.73 -19.54 -31.31
CA GLU A 81 -16.39 -19.96 -29.95
C GLU A 81 -15.41 -18.97 -29.29
N SER A 82 -14.30 -18.67 -29.96
CA SER A 82 -13.31 -17.70 -29.46
C SER A 82 -13.86 -16.27 -29.33
N SER A 83 -14.80 -15.86 -30.20
CA SER A 83 -15.46 -14.56 -30.07
C SER A 83 -16.39 -14.52 -28.87
N LEU A 84 -17.09 -15.61 -28.57
CA LEU A 84 -17.94 -15.73 -27.39
C LEU A 84 -17.11 -15.69 -26.11
N ASP A 85 -16.01 -16.45 -26.07
CA ASP A 85 -15.06 -16.41 -24.94
C ASP A 85 -14.52 -15.00 -24.72
N TRP A 86 -14.19 -14.28 -25.80
CA TRP A 86 -13.73 -12.90 -25.72
C TRP A 86 -14.81 -11.95 -25.18
N ILE A 87 -16.05 -12.11 -25.63
CA ILE A 87 -17.19 -11.33 -25.14
C ILE A 87 -17.43 -11.63 -23.66
N GLU A 88 -17.40 -12.89 -23.25
CA GLU A 88 -17.54 -13.29 -21.85
C GLU A 88 -16.39 -12.75 -20.99
N MET A 89 -15.15 -12.73 -21.48
CA MET A 89 -14.04 -12.08 -20.78
C MET A 89 -14.27 -10.56 -20.62
N MET A 90 -14.81 -9.90 -21.64
CA MET A 90 -15.01 -8.45 -21.64
C MET A 90 -16.25 -7.98 -20.86
N THR A 91 -17.28 -8.84 -20.77
CA THR A 91 -18.62 -8.48 -20.27
C THR A 91 -19.17 -9.43 -19.20
N GLY A 92 -18.50 -10.56 -18.95
CA GLY A 92 -18.96 -11.63 -18.09
C GLY A 92 -18.90 -11.31 -16.60
N LYS A 93 -19.52 -12.21 -15.82
CA LYS A 93 -19.84 -12.01 -14.40
C LYS A 93 -18.63 -12.05 -13.46
N GLU A 94 -17.55 -12.74 -13.83
CA GLU A 94 -16.39 -12.93 -12.94
C GLU A 94 -15.43 -11.73 -12.93
N MET A 95 -15.29 -11.05 -14.07
CA MET A 95 -14.47 -9.85 -14.19
C MET A 95 -15.06 -8.99 -15.28
N ASN A 96 -16.07 -8.17 -14.95
CA ASN A 96 -16.63 -7.21 -15.90
C ASN A 96 -15.60 -6.10 -16.13
N TYR A 97 -14.64 -6.38 -17.00
CA TYR A 97 -13.48 -5.55 -17.29
C TYR A 97 -13.92 -4.12 -17.67
N CYS A 98 -15.04 -4.00 -18.39
CA CYS A 98 -15.61 -2.71 -18.73
C CYS A 98 -16.11 -1.91 -17.52
N THR A 99 -16.75 -2.56 -16.52
CA THR A 99 -17.21 -1.84 -15.33
C THR A 99 -16.07 -1.52 -14.39
N THR A 100 -15.13 -2.45 -14.16
CA THR A 100 -13.97 -2.21 -13.30
C THR A 100 -13.07 -1.11 -13.86
N LEU A 101 -12.89 -1.07 -15.18
CA LEU A 101 -12.14 0.00 -15.83
C LEU A 101 -12.87 1.35 -15.73
N LYS A 102 -14.20 1.38 -15.88
CA LYS A 102 -15.01 2.59 -15.68
C LYS A 102 -14.92 3.11 -14.24
N GLU A 103 -15.01 2.22 -13.26
CA GLU A 103 -14.86 2.57 -11.84
C GLU A 103 -13.45 3.11 -11.54
N SER A 104 -12.40 2.44 -12.05
CA SER A 104 -11.02 2.89 -11.91
C SER A 104 -10.79 4.28 -12.51
N ILE A 105 -11.30 4.53 -13.72
CA ILE A 105 -11.25 5.84 -14.37
C ILE A 105 -11.97 6.90 -13.53
N ASN A 106 -13.13 6.57 -12.96
CA ASN A 106 -13.88 7.50 -12.11
C ASN A 106 -13.11 7.84 -10.83
N ASN A 107 -12.51 6.84 -10.18
CA ASN A 107 -11.69 7.03 -8.99
C ASN A 107 -10.47 7.91 -9.28
N GLN A 108 -9.77 7.66 -10.39
CA GLN A 108 -8.64 8.49 -10.80
C GLN A 108 -9.07 9.94 -11.11
N ARG A 109 -10.24 10.15 -11.74
CA ARG A 109 -10.77 11.49 -11.97
C ARG A 109 -11.07 12.23 -10.67
N ASN A 110 -11.67 11.55 -9.69
CA ASN A 110 -11.95 12.13 -8.39
C ASN A 110 -10.65 12.49 -7.66
N MET A 111 -9.69 11.56 -7.61
CA MET A 111 -8.39 11.81 -7.00
C MET A 111 -7.66 12.98 -7.65
N ASN A 112 -7.69 13.08 -8.98
CA ASN A 112 -7.09 14.22 -9.69
C ASN A 112 -7.78 15.54 -9.36
N LYS A 113 -9.11 15.53 -9.17
CA LYS A 113 -9.86 16.71 -8.74
C LYS A 113 -9.48 17.14 -7.33
N ASP A 114 -9.36 16.18 -6.41
CA ASP A 114 -8.97 16.43 -5.02
C ASP A 114 -7.53 16.97 -4.96
N LEU A 115 -6.61 16.37 -5.72
CA LEU A 115 -5.23 16.87 -5.86
C LEU A 115 -5.16 18.26 -6.47
N SER A 116 -5.97 18.56 -7.49
CA SER A 116 -6.03 19.90 -8.07
C SER A 116 -6.55 20.93 -7.05
N THR A 117 -7.49 20.52 -6.20
CA THR A 117 -8.02 21.37 -5.13
C THR A 117 -6.95 21.60 -4.05
N LEU A 118 -6.22 20.54 -3.66
CA LEU A 118 -5.11 20.64 -2.71
C LEU A 118 -4.00 21.57 -3.23
N ILE A 119 -3.61 21.44 -4.50
CA ILE A 119 -2.64 22.35 -5.14
C ILE A 119 -3.15 23.78 -5.07
N GLY A 120 -4.43 24.03 -5.39
CA GLY A 120 -5.01 25.36 -5.29
C GLY A 120 -4.99 25.93 -3.86
N LEU A 121 -5.20 25.09 -2.84
CA LEU A 121 -5.09 25.51 -1.44
C LEU A 121 -3.65 25.83 -1.05
N LEU A 122 -2.70 25.00 -1.45
CA LEU A 122 -1.27 25.23 -1.16
C LEU A 122 -0.74 26.48 -1.87
N GLU A 123 -1.14 26.71 -3.12
CA GLU A 123 -0.78 27.92 -3.87
C GLU A 123 -1.46 29.19 -3.30
N GLN A 124 -2.63 29.07 -2.66
CA GLN A 124 -3.27 30.17 -1.94
C GLN A 124 -2.55 30.49 -0.62
N ASP A 125 -2.14 29.47 0.14
CA ASP A 125 -1.37 29.65 1.38
C ASP A 125 0.04 30.23 1.11
N ASP A 126 0.65 29.91 -0.03
CA ASP A 126 1.93 30.51 -0.48
C ASP A 126 1.80 32.00 -0.88
N LEU A 127 0.58 32.51 -1.12
CA LEU A 127 0.33 33.92 -1.43
C LEU A 127 0.00 34.77 -0.19
N GLU A 128 -0.36 34.14 0.94
CA GLU A 128 -0.72 34.83 2.20
C GLU A 128 0.29 34.63 3.34
N THR A 129 1.36 33.86 3.17
CA THR A 129 2.43 33.73 4.19
C THR A 129 3.42 34.91 4.16
N GLU A 130 2.91 36.09 4.49
CA GLU A 130 3.68 37.05 5.29
C GLU A 130 3.95 36.43 6.67
N GLU A 131 5.20 36.53 7.11
CA GLU A 131 5.72 36.10 8.42
C GLU A 131 5.58 34.60 8.71
N VAL A 132 6.65 33.86 8.38
CA VAL A 132 6.93 32.55 8.99
C VAL A 132 7.09 32.77 10.50
N GLU A 133 5.98 32.74 11.24
CA GLU A 133 6.04 32.42 12.67
C GLU A 133 6.75 31.07 12.75
N GLU A 134 7.91 31.05 13.40
CA GLU A 134 8.74 29.86 13.54
C GLU A 134 7.88 28.69 13.98
N ILE A 135 7.60 27.77 13.06
CA ILE A 135 6.96 26.50 13.36
C ILE A 135 7.80 25.89 14.49
N PRO A 136 7.25 25.66 15.69
CA PRO A 136 8.05 25.22 16.81
C PRO A 136 8.56 23.83 16.48
N VAL A 137 9.81 23.75 16.06
CA VAL A 137 10.55 22.51 15.90
C VAL A 137 10.41 21.79 17.23
N ALA A 138 9.86 20.58 17.21
CA ALA A 138 9.64 19.76 18.40
C ALA A 138 10.97 19.62 19.14
N SER A 139 11.19 20.47 20.14
CA SER A 139 12.40 20.49 20.93
C SER A 139 12.49 19.19 21.71
N ASN A 140 13.71 18.68 21.89
CA ASN A 140 13.98 17.47 22.65
C ASN A 140 13.27 17.51 24.01
N LEU A 141 12.72 16.38 24.47
CA LEU A 141 12.03 16.28 25.77
C LEU A 141 12.90 16.79 26.93
N LEU A 142 14.23 16.61 26.83
CA LEU A 142 15.19 17.16 27.78
C LEU A 142 15.20 18.70 27.79
N ASP A 143 15.15 19.32 26.61
CA ASP A 143 15.13 20.78 26.47
C ASP A 143 13.80 21.37 26.95
N GLN A 144 12.69 20.67 26.67
CA GLN A 144 11.38 21.05 27.20
C GLN A 144 11.34 20.95 28.72
N ASN A 145 11.86 19.86 29.29
CA ASN A 145 11.95 19.68 30.74
C ASN A 145 12.81 20.77 31.39
N GLN A 146 13.95 21.10 30.78
CA GLN A 146 14.81 22.19 31.24
C GLN A 146 14.10 23.55 31.19
N LYS A 147 13.41 23.87 30.09
CA LYS A 147 12.60 25.10 29.97
C LYS A 147 11.51 25.19 31.03
N LEU A 148 10.88 24.07 31.39
CA LEU A 148 9.88 24.01 32.46
C LEU A 148 10.51 24.25 33.84
N TRP A 149 11.68 23.70 34.13
CA TRP A 149 12.41 24.00 35.37
C TRP A 149 12.85 25.46 35.45
N ASP A 150 13.35 26.02 34.34
CA ASP A 150 13.74 27.42 34.27
C ASP A 150 12.53 28.35 34.47
N SER A 151 11.38 28.00 33.87
CA SER A 151 10.11 28.71 34.04
C SER A 151 9.60 28.62 35.48
N LEU A 152 9.71 27.44 36.12
CA LEU A 152 9.35 27.26 37.53
C LEU A 152 10.25 28.11 38.44
N GLN A 153 11.54 28.16 38.15
CA GLN A 153 12.49 28.99 38.89
C GLN A 153 12.15 30.49 38.72
N LEU A 154 11.82 30.93 37.51
CA LEU A 154 11.39 32.30 37.25
C LEU A 154 10.07 32.62 37.99
N PHE A 155 9.10 31.72 37.98
CA PHE A 155 7.84 31.87 38.70
C PHE A 155 8.04 32.01 40.22
N THR A 156 8.94 31.20 40.80
CA THR A 156 9.26 31.32 42.23
C THR A 156 9.91 32.67 42.58
N LYS A 157 10.75 33.19 41.68
CA LYS A 157 11.47 34.46 41.84
C LYS A 157 10.56 35.69 41.71
N GLU A 158 9.64 35.66 40.76
CA GLU A 158 8.82 36.81 40.38
C GLU A 158 7.47 36.86 41.10
N VAL A 159 6.83 35.71 41.30
CA VAL A 159 5.44 35.64 41.76
C VAL A 159 5.32 35.14 43.21
N LEU A 160 6.03 34.07 43.58
CA LEU A 160 5.82 33.42 44.89
C LEU A 160 6.59 34.08 46.04
N CYS A 161 7.83 34.52 45.83
CA CYS A 161 8.68 35.07 46.90
C CYS A 161 9.60 36.20 46.44
N LYS A 162 9.69 37.26 47.24
CA LYS A 162 10.59 38.40 47.00
C LYS A 162 11.94 38.28 47.75
N ASN A 163 11.97 37.55 48.87
CA ASN A 163 13.16 37.35 49.69
C ASN A 163 14.05 36.23 49.13
N GLU A 164 15.36 36.48 48.98
CA GLU A 164 16.29 35.54 48.33
C GLU A 164 16.47 34.20 49.04
N ASN A 165 16.59 34.20 50.37
CA ASN A 165 16.76 32.96 51.14
C ASN A 165 15.51 32.06 51.05
N ASN A 166 14.32 32.65 51.14
CA ASN A 166 13.05 31.91 51.09
C ASN A 166 12.74 31.38 49.67
N ARG A 167 13.26 32.04 48.61
CA ARG A 167 13.14 31.55 47.22
C ARG A 167 13.82 30.21 47.01
N ILE A 168 15.04 30.06 47.52
CA ILE A 168 15.83 28.83 47.39
C ILE A 168 15.15 27.68 48.13
N GLU A 169 14.66 27.96 49.34
CA GLU A 169 13.92 26.97 50.14
C GLU A 169 12.63 26.52 49.45
N ILE A 170 11.83 27.45 48.92
CA ILE A 170 10.58 27.13 48.23
C ILE A 170 10.80 26.40 46.91
N TYR A 171 11.81 26.80 46.14
CA TYR A 171 12.18 26.08 44.92
C TYR A 171 12.63 24.65 45.24
N ASN A 172 13.40 24.46 46.31
CA ASN A 172 13.80 23.12 46.77
C ASN A 172 12.60 22.29 47.24
N LEU A 173 11.63 22.90 47.94
CA LEU A 173 10.38 22.23 48.33
C LEU A 173 9.56 21.81 47.10
N LEU A 174 9.39 22.69 46.10
CA LEU A 174 8.70 22.36 44.84
C LEU A 174 9.42 21.26 44.06
N LYS A 175 10.76 21.30 44.03
CA LYS A 175 11.57 20.25 43.40
C LYS A 175 11.42 18.91 44.09
N ARG A 176 11.34 18.88 45.43
CA ARG A 176 11.07 17.68 46.22
C ARG A 176 9.64 17.15 45.96
N LEU A 177 8.65 18.03 45.87
CA LEU A 177 7.26 17.68 45.52
C LEU A 177 7.16 17.04 44.12
N VAL A 178 7.73 17.67 43.09
CA VAL A 178 7.67 17.18 41.71
C VAL A 178 8.43 15.86 41.53
N LYS A 179 9.49 15.62 42.32
CA LYS A 179 10.24 14.36 42.33
C LYS A 179 9.61 13.25 43.16
N PHE A 180 8.41 13.47 43.73
CA PHE A 180 7.73 12.52 44.61
C PHE A 180 8.60 12.06 45.79
N ASP A 181 9.22 13.00 46.52
CA ASP A 181 10.00 12.69 47.73
C ASP A 181 9.10 12.03 48.81
N PRO A 182 9.34 10.77 49.21
CA PRO A 182 8.52 10.05 50.18
C PRO A 182 8.74 10.53 51.64
N LEU A 183 9.73 11.39 51.88
CA LEU A 183 10.06 11.92 53.21
C LEU A 183 9.53 13.34 53.45
N LEU A 184 8.77 13.90 52.51
CA LEU A 184 8.25 15.25 52.62
C LEU A 184 7.08 15.32 53.62
N THR A 185 7.24 16.15 54.65
CA THR A 185 6.30 16.27 55.76
C THR A 185 5.67 17.66 55.84
N VAL A 186 4.52 17.78 56.52
CA VAL A 186 3.90 19.09 56.76
C VAL A 186 4.82 20.04 57.55
N SER A 187 5.73 19.51 58.38
CA SER A 187 6.76 20.29 59.08
C SER A 187 7.74 21.00 58.13
N ASP A 188 8.04 20.43 56.98
CA ASP A 188 8.93 21.04 55.98
C ASP A 188 8.33 22.32 55.37
N PHE A 189 7.00 22.46 55.42
CA PHE A 189 6.28 23.66 54.97
C PHE A 189 6.06 24.70 56.08
N ARG A 190 6.51 24.43 57.31
CA ARG A 190 6.36 25.35 58.46
C ARG A 190 7.65 26.14 58.76
N ILE A 191 8.67 26.01 57.92
CA ILE A 191 9.98 26.65 58.10
C ILE A 191 9.88 28.17 57.88
N SER A 192 9.02 28.61 56.94
CA SER A 192 8.81 30.02 56.63
C SER A 192 7.33 30.33 56.40
N HIS A 193 6.94 31.58 56.63
CA HIS A 193 5.55 32.01 56.40
C HIS A 193 5.15 31.91 54.92
N GLU A 194 6.10 32.07 53.99
CA GLU A 194 5.83 31.88 52.56
C GLU A 194 5.69 30.40 52.16
N SER A 195 6.45 29.48 52.78
CA SER A 195 6.27 28.03 52.56
C SER A 195 4.93 27.53 53.11
N GLU A 196 4.46 28.09 54.23
CA GLU A 196 3.15 27.76 54.78
C GLU A 196 2.01 28.25 53.87
N ARG A 197 2.16 29.43 53.26
CA ARG A 197 1.22 29.95 52.25
C ARG A 197 1.18 29.08 51.01
N LEU A 198 2.34 28.59 50.55
CA LEU A 198 2.42 27.65 49.43
C LEU A 198 1.67 26.35 49.76
N TYR A 199 1.87 25.80 50.96
CA TYR A 199 1.14 24.61 51.40
C TYR A 199 -0.38 24.83 51.40
N ARG A 200 -0.85 25.97 51.92
CA ARG A 200 -2.28 26.33 51.89
C ARG A 200 -2.80 26.48 50.47
N LEU A 201 -2.01 27.03 49.55
CA LEU A 201 -2.38 27.18 48.13
C LEU A 201 -2.52 25.82 47.45
N LEU A 202 -1.51 24.95 47.62
CA LEU A 202 -1.51 23.60 47.05
C LEU A 202 -2.64 22.73 47.59
N SER A 203 -2.93 22.85 48.90
CA SER A 203 -4.06 22.17 49.54
C SER A 203 -5.42 22.72 49.08
N LYS A 204 -5.58 24.05 48.96
CA LYS A 204 -6.82 24.66 48.43
C LYS A 204 -7.08 24.30 46.96
N ALA A 205 -6.02 24.16 46.18
CA ALA A 205 -6.11 23.78 44.78
C ALA A 205 -6.28 22.27 44.59
N ASN A 206 -6.36 21.49 45.66
CA ASN A 206 -6.43 20.02 45.64
C ASN A 206 -5.34 19.42 44.73
N LEU A 207 -4.09 19.88 44.85
CA LEU A 207 -2.96 19.36 44.07
C LEU A 207 -2.08 18.41 44.89
N VAL A 208 -2.36 18.28 46.18
CA VAL A 208 -1.53 17.59 47.16
C VAL A 208 -2.41 16.78 48.11
N ASP A 209 -2.03 15.52 48.30
CA ASP A 209 -2.63 14.60 49.25
C ASP A 209 -1.83 14.56 50.55
N VAL A 210 -2.54 14.51 51.67
CA VAL A 210 -1.96 14.36 53.00
C VAL A 210 -2.18 12.92 53.45
N ILE A 211 -1.10 12.13 53.46
CA ILE A 211 -1.15 10.74 53.92
C ILE A 211 -0.80 10.73 55.41
N HIS A 212 -1.77 10.34 56.23
CA HIS A 212 -1.54 10.09 57.65
C HIS A 212 -0.95 8.69 57.81
N ILE A 213 0.31 8.61 58.23
CA ILE A 213 0.92 7.34 58.62
C ILE A 213 0.53 7.09 60.08
N ASP A 214 -0.24 6.03 60.32
CA ASP A 214 -0.64 5.62 61.65
C ASP A 214 0.60 5.45 62.55
N ASN A 215 0.62 6.23 63.64
CA ASN A 215 1.62 6.29 64.73
C ASN A 215 2.72 7.36 64.70
N ASN A 216 2.63 8.41 63.87
CA ASN A 216 3.45 9.62 64.10
C ASN A 216 2.70 10.91 63.73
N THR A 217 2.94 11.99 64.46
CA THR A 217 2.39 13.34 64.19
C THR A 217 2.85 13.95 62.86
N ASN A 218 3.72 13.26 62.12
CA ASN A 218 4.26 13.69 60.84
C ASN A 218 3.39 13.17 59.70
N SER A 219 2.40 13.97 59.33
CA SER A 219 1.62 13.74 58.11
C SER A 219 2.51 13.98 56.89
N GLN A 220 2.53 13.03 55.96
CA GLN A 220 3.30 13.14 54.73
C GLN A 220 2.51 13.88 53.66
N VAL A 221 3.21 14.61 52.81
CA VAL A 221 2.64 15.50 51.80
C VAL A 221 3.09 15.01 50.43
N ARG A 222 2.16 14.51 49.61
CA ARG A 222 2.46 13.97 48.28
C ARG A 222 1.72 14.77 47.21
N LEU A 223 2.38 15.07 46.11
CA LEU A 223 1.74 15.66 44.93
C LEU A 223 0.81 14.61 44.28
N ILE A 224 -0.37 15.02 43.82
CA ILE A 224 -1.26 14.14 43.05
C ILE A 224 -0.51 13.62 41.82
N ASN A 225 -0.76 12.36 41.46
CA ASN A 225 -0.10 11.77 40.32
C ASN A 225 -0.73 12.26 39.02
N PHE A 226 -0.13 13.29 38.42
CA PHE A 226 -0.52 13.77 37.09
C PHE A 226 -0.14 12.80 35.96
N ASN A 227 0.59 11.72 36.26
CA ASN A 227 0.98 10.69 35.30
C ASN A 227 0.11 9.43 35.37
N ASP A 228 -0.78 9.29 36.37
CA ASP A 228 -1.72 8.15 36.41
C ASP A 228 -2.81 8.38 35.36
N ASN A 229 -2.74 7.61 34.28
CA ASN A 229 -3.78 7.52 33.24
C ASN A 229 -4.85 6.47 33.61
N ASP A 230 -4.97 6.10 34.88
CA ASP A 230 -5.99 5.14 35.30
C ASP A 230 -7.38 5.73 34.99
N LEU A 231 -8.12 4.99 34.15
CA LEU A 231 -9.27 5.45 33.38
C LEU A 231 -10.23 6.33 34.20
N SER A 232 -10.31 7.60 33.78
CA SER A 232 -11.49 8.44 33.99
C SER A 232 -12.64 7.97 33.11
#